data_AF-A0A1V5LDK9-F1
#
_entry.id   AF-A0A1V5LDK9-F1
#
_cell.length_a   1.000
_cell.length_b   1.000
_cell.length_c   1.000
_cell.angle_alpha   90.00
_cell.angle_beta   90.00
_cell.angle_gamma   90.00
#
_symmetry.space_group_name_H-M   'P 1'
#
loop_
_entity.id
_entity.type
_entity.pdbx_description
1 polymer ?
#
loop_
_entity_poly.entity_id
_entity_poly.type
_entity_poly.pdbx_seq_one_letter_code
_entity_poly.pdbx_strand_id
1 'polypeptide(L)'
;MVITMSNIKPEQEYSYNILQNDEGKILIAIKARETEPSKPSIIYDGKEHALLYRDNKHIIILDFIHPDARPLISNVEEVLVAEFSDEECVHSYDVPVRMVKMIPLAKENYPTR
;
A
#
# COMPACT_ATOMS: atom_id res chain seq x y z
N MET A 1 -21.73 -9.87 -20.65
CA MET A 1 -20.79 -10.47 -19.67
C MET A 1 -20.63 -9.45 -18.55
N VAL A 2 -21.40 -9.60 -17.48
CA VAL A 2 -21.26 -8.74 -16.29
C VAL A 2 -20.09 -9.31 -15.51
N ILE A 3 -18.94 -8.65 -15.56
CA ILE A 3 -17.83 -8.97 -14.68
C ILE A 3 -18.31 -8.54 -13.30
N THR A 4 -18.68 -9.50 -12.46
CA THR A 4 -18.94 -9.25 -11.04
C THR A 4 -17.67 -8.64 -10.46
N MET A 5 -17.75 -7.37 -10.06
CA MET A 5 -16.73 -6.73 -9.23
C MET A 5 -16.53 -7.65 -8.03
N SER A 6 -15.36 -8.25 -7.93
CA SER A 6 -15.00 -9.07 -6.79
C SER A 6 -15.19 -8.22 -5.53
N ASN A 7 -16.04 -8.69 -4.61
CA ASN A 7 -16.25 -8.11 -3.27
C ASN A 7 -14.98 -8.33 -2.41
N ILE A 8 -13.83 -7.85 -2.89
CA ILE A 8 -12.59 -7.86 -2.12
C ILE A 8 -12.76 -6.77 -1.08
N LYS A 9 -12.99 -7.21 0.16
CA LYS A 9 -12.97 -6.31 1.29
C LYS A 9 -11.52 -5.90 1.53
N PRO A 10 -11.18 -4.59 1.51
CA PRO A 10 -9.85 -4.16 1.88
C PRO A 10 -9.53 -4.54 3.33
N GLU A 11 -8.30 -4.95 3.58
CA GLU A 11 -7.77 -5.17 4.93
C GLU A 11 -6.97 -3.95 5.39
N GLN A 12 -7.03 -3.64 6.68
CA GLN A 12 -6.19 -2.60 7.27
C GLN A 12 -4.84 -3.18 7.66
N GLU A 13 -3.75 -2.52 7.24
CA GLU A 13 -2.44 -2.76 7.84
C GLU A 13 -2.35 -1.98 9.15
N TYR A 14 -2.22 -2.70 10.27
CA TYR A 14 -2.25 -2.09 11.59
C TYR A 14 -0.89 -1.50 12.00
N SER A 15 0.20 -2.03 11.44
CA SER A 15 1.55 -1.55 11.73
C SER A 15 2.42 -1.67 10.49
N TYR A 16 3.02 -0.54 10.09
CA TYR A 16 3.96 -0.48 8.98
C TYR A 16 4.94 0.67 9.18
N ASN A 17 6.06 0.64 8.48
CA ASN A 17 7.04 1.71 8.46
C ASN A 17 7.24 2.24 7.05
N ILE A 18 7.43 3.55 6.92
CA ILE A 18 7.89 4.19 5.70
C ILE A 18 9.29 4.72 5.98
N LEU A 19 10.26 4.29 5.20
CA LEU A 19 11.67 4.68 5.33
C LEU A 19 12.13 5.26 4.00
N GLN A 20 13.01 6.27 4.04
CA GLN A 20 13.67 6.82 2.87
C GLN A 20 15.18 6.65 3.03
N ASN A 21 15.86 6.22 1.98
CA ASN A 21 17.32 6.19 1.95
C ASN A 21 17.91 7.51 1.42
N ASP A 22 19.24 7.63 1.46
CA ASP A 22 19.95 8.84 1.02
C ASP A 22 19.80 9.15 -0.50
N GLU A 23 19.37 8.17 -1.30
CA GLU A 23 19.08 8.33 -2.73
C GLU A 23 17.63 8.77 -2.99
N GLY A 24 16.83 8.95 -1.95
CA GLY A 24 15.42 9.32 -2.05
C GLY A 24 14.47 8.16 -2.33
N LYS A 25 14.96 6.91 -2.43
CA LYS A 25 14.13 5.71 -2.59
C LYS A 25 13.37 5.42 -1.31
N ILE A 26 12.12 5.00 -1.47
CA ILE A 26 11.20 4.76 -0.36
C ILE A 26 10.99 3.26 -0.19
N LEU A 27 11.09 2.80 1.05
CA LEU A 27 10.70 1.48 1.50
C LEU A 27 9.41 1.58 2.32
N ILE A 28 8.44 0.74 2.03
CA ILE A 28 7.26 0.50 2.86
C ILE A 28 7.36 -0.93 3.41
N ALA A 29 7.58 -1.05 4.72
CA ALA A 29 7.68 -2.34 5.41
C ALA A 29 6.32 -2.70 6.01
N ILE A 30 5.76 -3.84 5.59
CA ILE A 30 4.45 -4.35 6.04
C ILE A 30 4.58 -5.80 6.51
N LYS A 31 3.51 -6.35 7.10
CA LYS A 31 3.45 -7.78 7.45
C LYS A 31 3.34 -8.65 6.19
N ALA A 32 4.00 -9.79 6.16
CA ALA A 32 3.90 -10.75 5.06
C ALA A 32 2.51 -11.39 4.93
N ARG A 33 2.10 -11.68 3.68
CA ARG A 33 0.93 -12.50 3.36
C ARG A 33 1.38 -13.84 2.79
N GLU A 34 0.55 -14.87 2.92
CA GLU A 34 0.91 -16.25 2.53
C GLU A 34 1.14 -16.45 1.02
N THR A 35 0.52 -15.64 0.18
CA THR A 35 0.58 -15.81 -1.29
C THR A 35 1.65 -14.93 -1.91
N GLU A 36 2.23 -15.33 -3.04
CA GLU A 36 3.13 -14.45 -3.81
C GLU A 36 2.43 -13.15 -4.23
N PRO A 37 3.11 -11.98 -4.15
CA PRO A 37 2.60 -10.73 -4.70
C PRO A 37 2.47 -10.82 -6.22
N SER A 38 1.47 -10.14 -6.81
CA SER A 38 1.21 -10.26 -8.25
C SER A 38 0.66 -8.97 -8.85
N LYS A 39 1.45 -8.34 -9.73
CA LYS A 39 1.14 -7.06 -10.38
C LYS A 39 0.71 -5.98 -9.38
N PRO A 40 1.54 -5.69 -8.36
CA PRO A 40 1.17 -4.78 -7.31
C PRO A 40 1.06 -3.34 -7.81
N SER A 41 0.24 -2.52 -7.15
CA SER A 41 0.21 -1.07 -7.36
C SER A 41 -0.29 -0.34 -6.12
N ILE A 42 0.25 0.86 -5.87
CA ILE A 42 -0.27 1.76 -4.85
C ILE A 42 -1.15 2.81 -5.52
N ILE A 43 -2.36 3.01 -4.99
CA ILE A 43 -3.24 4.12 -5.33
C ILE A 43 -3.20 5.13 -4.20
N TYR A 44 -2.82 6.37 -4.51
CA TYR A 44 -2.59 7.39 -3.49
C TYR A 44 -3.09 8.76 -3.94
N ASP A 45 -3.70 9.52 -3.02
CA ASP A 45 -4.20 10.88 -3.29
C ASP A 45 -3.39 11.98 -2.59
N GLY A 46 -2.25 11.62 -1.98
CA GLY A 46 -1.37 12.56 -1.27
C GLY A 46 -1.79 12.86 0.17
N LYS A 47 -2.81 12.16 0.72
CA LYS A 47 -3.35 12.43 2.06
C LYS A 47 -2.94 11.35 3.06
N GLU A 48 -3.83 11.03 4.00
CA GLU A 48 -3.52 10.16 5.13
C GLU A 48 -3.69 8.66 4.83
N HIS A 49 -4.24 8.30 3.66
CA HIS A 49 -4.50 6.91 3.29
C HIS A 49 -3.94 6.57 1.91
N ALA A 50 -3.45 5.35 1.75
CA ALA A 50 -3.18 4.76 0.44
C ALA A 50 -3.76 3.34 0.35
N LEU A 51 -3.99 2.86 -0.86
CA LEU A 51 -4.38 1.48 -1.13
C LEU A 51 -3.26 0.75 -1.85
N LEU A 52 -2.69 -0.29 -1.23
CA LEU A 52 -1.82 -1.25 -1.89
C LEU A 52 -2.69 -2.38 -2.46
N TYR A 53 -2.85 -2.39 -3.77
CA TYR A 53 -3.34 -3.56 -4.50
C TYR A 53 -2.16 -4.51 -4.62
N ARG A 54 -2.03 -5.46 -3.70
CA ARG A 54 -0.90 -6.39 -3.65
C ARG A 54 -1.00 -7.45 -4.74
N ASP A 55 -2.21 -7.96 -4.91
CA ASP A 55 -2.57 -8.95 -5.92
C ASP A 55 -4.08 -8.85 -6.24
N ASN A 56 -4.63 -9.83 -6.97
CA ASN A 56 -6.03 -9.83 -7.37
C ASN A 56 -7.02 -10.21 -6.25
N LYS A 57 -6.54 -10.48 -5.04
CA LYS A 57 -7.35 -10.87 -3.87
C LYS A 57 -7.10 -9.98 -2.65
N HIS A 58 -5.96 -9.31 -2.56
CA HIS A 58 -5.59 -8.51 -1.40
C HIS A 58 -5.47 -7.02 -1.76
N ILE A 59 -6.32 -6.22 -1.12
CA ILE A 59 -6.24 -4.76 -1.11
C ILE A 59 -5.92 -4.36 0.33
N ILE A 60 -4.79 -3.71 0.54
CA ILE A 60 -4.27 -3.32 1.84
C ILE A 60 -4.41 -1.82 2.00
N ILE A 61 -5.07 -1.37 3.07
CA ILE A 61 -5.17 0.03 3.45
C ILE A 61 -3.94 0.37 4.30
N LEU A 62 -3.12 1.29 3.78
CA LEU A 62 -2.07 1.96 4.52
C LEU A 62 -2.68 3.20 5.15
N ASP A 63 -3.12 3.07 6.40
CA ASP A 63 -3.79 4.13 7.15
C ASP A 63 -2.80 5.04 7.89
N PHE A 64 -3.20 6.28 8.15
CA PHE A 64 -2.43 7.24 8.94
C PHE A 64 -1.00 7.46 8.42
N ILE A 65 -0.85 7.67 7.10
CA ILE A 65 0.44 8.03 6.52
C ILE A 65 0.93 9.33 7.19
N HIS A 66 2.09 9.24 7.85
CA HIS A 66 2.67 10.35 8.60
C HIS A 66 2.84 11.57 7.69
N PRO A 67 2.49 12.80 8.13
CA PRO A 67 2.57 14.01 7.31
C PRO A 67 3.91 14.19 6.57
N ASP A 68 5.02 13.87 7.24
CA ASP A 68 6.37 14.01 6.65
C ASP A 68 6.64 12.99 5.54
N ALA A 69 5.99 11.83 5.55
CA ALA A 69 6.15 10.82 4.50
C ALA A 69 5.30 11.11 3.25
N ARG A 70 4.22 11.89 3.40
CA ARG A 70 3.29 12.20 2.30
C ARG A 70 3.97 12.85 1.09
N PRO A 71 4.74 13.94 1.24
CA PRO A 71 5.44 14.54 0.10
C PRO A 71 6.50 13.60 -0.48
N LEU A 72 7.09 12.71 0.31
CA LEU A 72 8.06 11.74 -0.20
C LEU A 72 7.39 10.78 -1.19
N ILE A 73 6.29 10.14 -0.77
CA ILE A 73 5.55 9.18 -1.60
C ILE A 73 4.93 9.86 -2.83
N SER A 74 4.43 11.09 -2.70
CA SER A 74 3.83 11.83 -3.83
C SER A 74 4.83 12.24 -4.92
N ASN A 75 6.14 12.20 -4.65
CA ASN A 75 7.17 12.64 -5.59
C ASN A 75 7.95 11.48 -6.24
N VAL A 76 7.57 10.23 -5.98
CA VAL A 76 8.20 9.05 -6.58
C VAL A 76 7.23 8.30 -7.49
N GLU A 77 7.77 7.68 -8.55
CA GLU A 77 6.97 6.84 -9.45
C GLU A 77 6.78 5.42 -8.91
N GLU A 78 7.68 4.98 -8.02
CA GLU A 78 7.69 3.65 -7.42
C GLU A 78 8.25 3.68 -5.99
N VAL A 79 7.87 2.68 -5.21
CA VAL A 79 8.42 2.39 -3.89
C VAL A 79 8.82 0.92 -3.81
N LEU A 80 9.77 0.59 -2.94
CA LEU A 80 10.01 -0.79 -2.56
C LEU A 80 9.01 -1.17 -1.47
N VAL A 81 8.27 -2.27 -1.65
CA VAL A 81 7.49 -2.88 -0.56
C VAL A 81 8.25 -4.10 -0.08
N ALA A 82 8.52 -4.16 1.23
CA ALA A 82 9.07 -5.33 1.89
C ALA A 82 8.06 -5.92 2.88
N GLU A 83 7.91 -7.24 2.81
CA GLU A 83 6.98 -8.02 3.60
C GLU A 83 7.75 -8.87 4.61
N PHE A 84 7.46 -8.66 5.90
CA PHE A 84 8.15 -9.34 6.99
C PHE A 84 7.26 -10.37 7.67
N SER A 85 7.83 -11.55 7.93
CA SER A 85 7.34 -12.52 8.90
C SER A 85 8.30 -12.51 10.07
N ASP A 86 7.83 -12.04 11.23
CA ASP A 86 8.69 -11.74 12.38
C ASP A 86 9.83 -10.78 11.98
N GLU A 87 11.09 -11.25 12.00
CA GLU A 87 12.28 -10.46 11.64
C GLU A 87 12.80 -10.78 10.23
N GLU A 88 12.20 -11.73 9.52
CA GLU A 88 12.64 -12.17 8.21
C GLU A 88 11.86 -11.47 7.09
N CYS A 89 12.58 -10.88 6.15
CA CYS A 89 12.00 -10.34 4.92
C CYS A 89 11.68 -11.50 3.96
N VAL A 90 10.39 -11.80 3.77
CA VAL A 90 9.92 -12.92 2.95
C VAL A 90 9.72 -12.51 1.49
N HIS A 91 9.20 -11.30 1.25
CA HIS A 91 9.07 -10.74 -0.10
C HIS A 91 9.57 -9.30 -0.14
N SER A 92 10.17 -8.92 -1.26
CA SER A 92 10.55 -7.54 -1.56
C SER A 92 10.32 -7.28 -3.04
N TYR A 93 9.58 -6.23 -3.37
CA TYR A 93 9.18 -5.96 -4.75
C TYR A 93 8.89 -4.47 -4.98
N ASP A 94 9.24 -3.98 -6.17
CA ASP A 94 8.94 -2.61 -6.58
C ASP A 94 7.46 -2.46 -6.90
N VAL A 95 6.86 -1.36 -6.42
CA VAL A 95 5.44 -1.08 -6.55
C VAL A 95 5.24 0.31 -7.13
N PRO A 96 4.63 0.42 -8.33
CA PRO A 96 4.33 1.72 -8.91
C PRO A 96 3.29 2.47 -8.09
N VAL A 97 3.54 3.77 -7.88
CA VAL A 97 2.62 4.69 -7.22
C VAL A 97 1.79 5.40 -8.28
N ARG A 98 0.47 5.25 -8.19
CA ARG A 98 -0.49 5.92 -9.07
C ARG A 98 -1.20 7.01 -8.30
N MET A 99 -0.84 8.24 -8.60
CA MET A 99 -1.51 9.42 -8.05
C MET A 99 -2.92 9.54 -8.62
N VAL A 100 -3.90 9.72 -7.74
CA VAL A 100 -5.31 9.92 -8.08
C VAL A 100 -5.86 11.14 -7.36
N LYS A 101 -6.99 11.68 -7.84
CA LYS A 101 -7.67 12.78 -7.15
C LYS A 101 -8.36 12.35 -5.86
N MET A 102 -8.77 11.08 -5.80
CA MET A 102 -9.48 10.47 -4.68
C MET A 102 -9.26 8.96 -4.74
N ILE A 103 -8.89 8.36 -3.61
CA ILE A 103 -8.76 6.91 -3.52
C ILE A 103 -10.14 6.22 -3.63
N PRO A 104 -10.23 5.06 -4.30
CA PRO A 104 -11.48 4.32 -4.45
C PRO A 104 -11.81 3.48 -3.20
N LEU A 105 -11.83 4.11 -2.02
CA LEU A 105 -12.18 3.47 -0.75
C LEU A 105 -13.63 3.83 -0.37
N ALA A 106 -14.48 2.82 -0.22
CA ALA A 106 -15.86 3.00 0.23
C ALA A 106 -15.90 3.45 1.71
N LYS A 107 -16.90 4.25 2.09
CA LYS A 107 -16.97 4.89 3.43
C LYS A 107 -16.94 3.87 4.58
N GLU A 108 -17.60 2.73 4.39
CA GLU A 108 -17.67 1.63 5.35
C GLU A 108 -16.34 0.89 5.56
N ASN A 109 -15.37 1.09 4.66
CA ASN A 109 -14.05 0.48 4.72
C ASN A 109 -12.98 1.47 5.21
N TYR A 110 -13.34 2.70 5.58
CA TYR A 110 -12.40 3.58 6.26
C TYR A 110 -12.08 3.01 7.64
N PRO A 111 -10.80 2.97 8.04
CA PRO A 111 -10.39 2.61 9.39
C PRO A 111 -11.16 3.44 10.43
N THR A 112 -11.83 2.76 11.37
CA THR A 112 -12.40 3.42 12.54
C THR A 112 -11.28 3.70 13.53
N ARG A 113 -11.01 4.98 13.79
CA ARG A 113 -10.05 5.43 14.81
C ARG A 113 -10.48 5.03 16.22
#